data_AF-A0A944IKF1-F1
#
_entry.id   AF-A0A944IKF1-F1
#
_cell.length_a   1.000
_cell.length_b   1.000
_cell.length_c   1.000
_cell.angle_alpha   90.00
_cell.angle_beta   90.00
_cell.angle_gamma   90.00
#
_symmetry.space_group_name_H-M   'P 1'
#
loop_
_entity.id
_entity.type
_entity.pdbx_description
1 polymer ?
#
loop_
_entity_poly.entity_id
_entity_poly.type
_entity_poly.pdbx_seq_one_letter_code
_entity_poly.pdbx_strand_id
1 'polypeptide(L)' 'MSHVLSEETHRNLLARIPHCTGREVSDWLRTVEEGPALFRFEEKVSWLRHEYDLAYGHAKAIVHEYDLRRAARRLR' A
#
# COMPACT_ATOMS: atom_id res chain seq x y z
N MET A 1 19.05 0.22 -12.64
CA MET A 1 17.75 0.00 -13.31
C MET A 1 16.66 0.04 -12.25
N SER A 2 16.05 1.20 -12.05
CA SER A 2 14.88 1.36 -11.19
C SER A 2 13.76 0.51 -11.78
N HIS A 3 13.41 -0.61 -11.12
CA HIS A 3 12.24 -1.40 -11.46
C HIS A 3 11.00 -0.55 -11.19
N VAL A 4 10.63 0.27 -12.17
CA VAL A 4 9.26 0.73 -12.33
C VAL A 4 8.48 -0.56 -12.55
N LEU A 5 7.84 -1.07 -11.48
CA LEU A 5 6.81 -2.08 -11.61
C LEU A 5 5.85 -1.52 -12.66
N SER A 6 5.79 -2.15 -13.83
CA SER A 6 4.81 -1.79 -14.85
C SER A 6 3.46 -1.60 -14.17
N GLU A 7 2.71 -0.55 -14.48
CA GLU A 7 1.41 -0.27 -13.84
C GLU A 7 0.49 -1.50 -13.86
N GLU A 8 0.67 -2.35 -14.87
CA GLU A 8 0.01 -3.65 -14.98
C GLU A 8 0.43 -4.64 -13.88
N THR A 9 1.72 -4.78 -13.58
CA THR A 9 2.20 -5.58 -12.45
C THR A 9 1.67 -5.03 -11.13
N HIS A 10 1.64 -3.71 -10.95
CA HIS A 10 1.08 -3.09 -9.75
C HIS A 10 -0.42 -3.39 -9.59
N ARG A 11 -1.20 -3.22 -10.65
CA ARG A 11 -2.64 -3.54 -10.66
C ARG A 11 -2.90 -5.02 -10.39
N ASN A 12 -2.17 -5.92 -11.03
CA ASN A 12 -2.27 -7.36 -10.78
C ASN A 12 -1.93 -7.70 -9.32
N LEU A 13 -0.97 -7.01 -8.73
CA LEU A 13 -0.60 -7.24 -7.34
C LEU A 13 -1.69 -6.74 -6.38
N LEU A 14 -2.24 -5.54 -6.61
CA LEU A 14 -3.38 -5.01 -5.85
C LEU A 14 -4.61 -5.92 -5.93
N ALA A 15 -4.93 -6.44 -7.12
CA ALA A 15 -6.06 -7.35 -7.32
C ALA A 15 -5.92 -8.66 -6.51
N ARG A 16 -4.69 -9.07 -6.16
CA ARG A 16 -4.44 -10.28 -5.37
C ARG A 16 -4.50 -10.05 -3.86
N ILE A 17 -4.38 -8.82 -3.40
CA ILE A 17 -4.36 -8.51 -1.96
C ILE A 17 -5.64 -8.98 -1.25
N PRO A 18 -6.86 -8.75 -1.76
CA PRO A 18 -8.08 -9.22 -1.09
C PRO A 18 -8.13 -10.73 -0.97
N HIS A 19 -7.67 -11.44 -2.01
CA HIS A 19 -7.63 -12.90 -2.01
C HIS A 19 -6.58 -13.47 -1.05
N CYS A 20 -5.43 -12.81 -0.90
CA CYS A 20 -4.36 -13.28 -0.02
C CYS A 20 -4.54 -12.86 1.45
N THR A 21 -5.16 -11.71 1.69
CA THR A 21 -5.25 -11.09 3.03
C THR A 21 -6.66 -11.14 3.62
N GLY A 22 -7.66 -11.51 2.83
CA GLY A 22 -9.07 -11.50 3.23
C GLY A 22 -9.66 -10.10 3.42
N ARG A 23 -8.93 -9.04 3.06
CA ARG A 23 -9.33 -7.64 3.24
C ARG A 23 -9.13 -6.85 1.96
N GLU A 24 -10.12 -6.03 1.62
CA GLU A 24 -10.10 -5.17 0.45
C GLU A 24 -8.96 -4.15 0.49
N VAL A 25 -8.43 -3.79 -0.68
CA VAL A 25 -7.39 -2.76 -0.79
C VAL A 25 -7.86 -1.45 -0.17
N SER A 26 -9.11 -1.06 -0.39
CA SER A 26 -9.70 0.15 0.20
C SER A 26 -9.65 0.16 1.74
N ASP A 27 -9.86 -0.99 2.37
CA ASP A 27 -9.77 -1.12 3.83
C ASP A 27 -8.33 -1.07 4.30
N TRP A 28 -7.38 -1.60 3.53
CA TRP A 28 -5.96 -1.42 3.79
C TRP A 28 -5.53 0.04 3.69
N LEU A 29 -6.04 0.78 2.71
CA LEU A 29 -5.78 2.21 2.58
C LEU A 29 -6.31 3.00 3.77
N ARG A 30 -7.52 2.65 4.26
CA ARG A 30 -8.07 3.22 5.49
C ARG A 30 -7.21 2.85 6.70
N THR A 31 -6.75 1.61 6.78
CA THR A 31 -5.85 1.13 7.85
C THR A 31 -4.56 1.96 7.90
N VAL A 32 -3.96 2.28 6.75
CA VAL A 32 -2.79 3.17 6.66
C VAL A 32 -3.13 4.62 7.03
N GLU A 33 -4.35 5.07 6.75
CA GLU A 33 -4.83 6.42 7.10
C GLU A 33 -5.09 6.59 8.59
N GLU A 34 -5.69 5.58 9.24
CA GLU A 34 -5.98 5.52 10.68
C GLU A 34 -4.75 5.12 11.51
N GLY A 35 -3.75 4.54 10.86
CA GLY A 35 -2.51 4.08 11.46
C GLY A 35 -1.60 5.22 11.95
N PRO A 36 -0.38 4.87 12.40
CA PRO A 36 0.57 5.85 12.87
C PRO A 36 0.88 6.88 11.78
N ALA A 37 1.04 8.15 12.17
CA ALA A 37 1.34 9.28 11.28
C ALA A 37 2.80 9.24 10.73
N LEU A 38 3.17 8.11 10.12
CA LEU A 38 4.47 7.86 9.52
C LEU A 38 4.58 8.66 8.23
N PHE A 39 5.69 9.40 8.09
CA PHE A 39 5.93 10.25 6.92
C PHE A 39 6.67 9.49 5.82
N ARG A 40 7.52 8.52 6.17
CA ARG A 40 8.32 7.79 5.18
C ARG A 40 7.56 6.59 4.63
N PHE A 41 7.72 6.38 3.33
CA PHE A 41 7.18 5.23 2.61
C PHE A 41 7.60 3.90 3.26
N GLU A 42 8.90 3.71 3.49
CA GLU A 42 9.43 2.46 4.05
C GLU A 42 8.96 2.18 5.47
N GLU A 43 8.76 3.22 6.28
CA GLU A 43 8.24 3.08 7.64
C GLU A 43 6.81 2.54 7.62
N LYS A 44 5.94 3.06 6.75
CA LYS A 44 4.57 2.55 6.57
C LYS A 44 4.55 1.11 6.09
N VAL A 45 5.43 0.77 5.14
CA VAL A 45 5.57 -0.61 4.65
C VAL A 45 6.02 -1.53 5.78
N SER A 46 7.04 -1.14 6.54
CA SER A 46 7.52 -1.91 7.68
C SER A 46 6.41 -2.12 8.71
N TRP A 47 5.70 -1.06 9.08
CA TRP A 47 4.58 -1.12 10.02
C TRP A 47 3.48 -2.10 9.56
N LEU A 48 3.01 -2.00 8.32
CA LEU A 48 2.00 -2.93 7.78
C LEU A 48 2.46 -4.39 7.84
N ARG A 49 3.74 -4.64 7.55
CA ARG A 49 4.31 -5.99 7.61
C ARG A 49 4.36 -6.51 9.04
N HIS A 50 4.79 -5.68 9.99
CA HIS A 50 4.92 -6.09 11.38
C HIS A 50 3.57 -6.25 12.08
N GLU A 51 2.60 -5.39 11.79
CA GLU A 51 1.28 -5.39 12.44
C GLU A 51 0.34 -6.45 11.86
N TYR A 52 0.42 -6.72 10.55
CA TYR A 52 -0.54 -7.58 9.85
C TYR A 52 0.10 -8.76 9.11
N ASP A 53 1.37 -9.06 9.37
CA ASP A 53 2.15 -10.12 8.71
C ASP A 53 2.07 -10.10 7.18
N LEU A 54 1.99 -8.89 6.62
CA LEU A 54 1.87 -8.69 5.18
C LEU A 54 3.19 -9.01 4.46
N ALA A 55 3.09 -9.64 3.29
CA ALA A 55 4.24 -9.78 2.40
C ALA A 55 4.75 -8.40 1.95
N TYR A 56 6.07 -8.25 1.80
CA TYR A 56 6.69 -6.97 1.42
C TYR A 56 6.10 -6.39 0.13
N GLY A 57 5.84 -7.22 -0.88
CA GLY A 57 5.23 -6.78 -2.14
C GLY A 57 3.83 -6.19 -1.95
N HIS A 58 2.97 -6.84 -1.15
CA HIS A 58 1.61 -6.37 -0.87
C HIS A 58 1.63 -5.07 -0.09
N ALA A 59 2.42 -5.01 0.99
CA ALA A 59 2.58 -3.80 1.80
C ALA A 59 3.10 -2.62 0.97
N LYS A 60 4.12 -2.86 0.13
CA LYS A 60 4.65 -1.84 -0.79
C LYS A 60 3.59 -1.30 -1.74
N ALA A 61 2.76 -2.16 -2.33
CA ALA A 61 1.71 -1.74 -3.25
C ALA A 61 0.60 -0.94 -2.55
N ILE A 62 0.17 -1.36 -1.36
CA ILE A 62 -0.83 -0.64 -0.56
C ILE A 62 -0.34 0.78 -0.25
N VAL A 63 0.88 0.92 0.28
CA VAL A 63 1.42 2.24 0.65
C VAL A 63 1.60 3.13 -0.57
N HIS A 64 2.02 2.55 -1.71
CA HIS A 64 2.17 3.31 -2.95
C HIS A 64 0.84 3.88 -3.43
N GLU A 65 -0.20 3.05 -3.47
CA GLU A 65 -1.57 3.48 -3.82
C GLU A 65 -2.10 4.53 -2.83
N TYR A 66 -1.81 4.39 -1.53
CA TYR A 66 -2.17 5.37 -0.52
C TYR A 66 -1.51 6.73 -0.78
N ASP A 67 -0.20 6.76 -1.03
CA ASP A 67 0.53 8.00 -1.29
C ASP A 67 0.06 8.66 -2.59
N LEU A 68 -0.25 7.89 -3.65
CA LEU A 68 -0.84 8.39 -4.89
C LEU A 68 -2.19 9.07 -4.64
N ARG A 69 -3.11 8.40 -3.93
CA ARG A 69 -4.42 8.97 -3.57
C ARG A 69 -4.29 10.19 -2.66
N ARG A 70 -3.37 10.15 -1.70
CA ARG A 70 -3.10 11.28 -0.80
C ARG A 70 -2.55 12.48 -1.55
N ALA A 71 -1.62 12.27 -2.49
CA ALA A 71 -1.10 13.33 -3.34
C ALA A 71 -2.21 13.95 -4.21
N ALA A 72 -3.06 13.12 -4.82
CA ALA A 72 -4.20 13.58 -5.61
C ALA A 72 -5.20 14.42 -4.78
N ARG A 73 -5.43 14.07 -3.50
CA ARG A 73 -6.26 14.86 -2.58
C ARG A 73 -5.61 16.19 -2.17
N ARG A 74 -4.28 16.26 -2.09
CA ARG A 74 -3.54 17.48 -1.69
C ARG A 74 -3.41 18.51 -2.82
N LEU A 75 -3.60 18.09 -4.07
CA LEU A 75 -3.55 18.94 -5.26
C LEU A 75 -4.89 19.61 -5.61
N ARG A 76 -5.90 19.48 -4.75
CA ARG A 76 -7.26 20.02 -4.95
C ARG A 76 -7.56 21.12 -3.94
#